data_AF-A0A9P3QEK9-F1
#
_entry.id   AF-A0A9P3QEK9-F1
#
_cell.length_a   1.000
_cell.length_b   1.000
_cell.length_c   1.000
_cell.angle_alpha   90.00
_cell.angle_beta   90.00
_cell.angle_gamma   90.00
#
_symmetry.space_group_name_H-M   'P 1'
#
loop_
_entity.id
_entity.type
_entity.pdbx_description
1 polymer ?
#
loop_
_entity_poly.entity_id
_entity_poly.type
_entity_poly.pdbx_seq_one_letter_code
_entity_poly.pdbx_strand_id
1 'polypeptide(L)'
;MVGDDEVKVRAERARAIGLFRYQLIREAADAAHSTKQRGKMVRELASREHTDPFGQRVRISRQSIDRWIRDWRAGGFDALVPNARQCTPRTPAEVLELAVALRRENPQRTAAAIRRILRTQLGWAPDERTLQRNFHRLGLTVATAGSAPVFGRFEAEHPHDLWTGDALHGIRIAARKTYLFAFLDDHSRCCPATGGAMPGTRCDWPPRCAQRWPPAVSPRRSTSTAAQRSSMRGCYARALNLVCALFIRRHTGRRAGAR
;
A
#
# COMPACT_ATOMS: atom_id res chain seq x y z
N MET A 1 -7.70 24.96 -1.12
CA MET A 1 -9.16 24.94 -0.89
C MET A 1 -9.62 23.80 0.03
N VAL A 2 -8.90 22.68 0.20
CA VAL A 2 -9.30 21.56 1.10
C VAL A 2 -9.30 21.93 2.60
N GLY A 3 -8.46 22.88 3.03
CA GLY A 3 -8.34 23.26 4.45
C GLY A 3 -9.56 23.98 5.04
N ASP A 4 -10.23 24.83 4.24
CA ASP A 4 -11.36 25.62 4.72
C ASP A 4 -12.60 24.75 4.96
N ASP A 5 -12.79 23.72 4.13
CA ASP A 5 -13.90 22.77 4.28
C ASP A 5 -13.75 21.95 5.56
N GLU A 6 -12.55 21.49 5.89
CA GLU A 6 -12.35 20.77 7.15
C GLU A 6 -12.54 21.66 8.39
N VAL A 7 -12.17 22.95 8.32
CA VAL A 7 -12.40 23.90 9.41
C VAL A 7 -13.89 24.13 9.60
N LYS A 8 -14.65 24.30 8.52
CA LYS A 8 -16.12 24.42 8.56
C LYS A 8 -16.78 23.19 9.17
N VAL A 9 -16.41 21.99 8.71
CA VAL A 9 -16.94 20.72 9.25
C VAL A 9 -16.65 20.60 10.76
N ARG A 10 -15.45 20.99 11.21
CA ARG A 10 -15.12 20.98 12.65
C ARG A 10 -15.96 21.99 13.44
N ALA A 11 -16.18 23.18 12.90
CA ALA A 11 -17.00 24.22 13.53
C ALA A 11 -18.48 23.79 13.62
N GLU A 12 -19.04 23.22 12.56
CA GLU A 12 -20.40 22.67 12.55
C GLU A 12 -20.56 21.55 13.59
N ARG A 13 -19.58 20.64 13.63
CA ARG A 13 -19.54 19.56 14.62
C ARG A 13 -19.52 20.09 16.05
N ALA A 14 -18.70 21.11 16.32
CA ALA A 14 -18.62 21.77 17.62
C ALA A 14 -19.95 22.45 17.98
N ARG A 15 -20.58 23.13 17.02
CA ARG A 15 -21.88 23.79 17.22
C ARG A 15 -22.99 22.79 17.54
N ALA A 16 -23.03 21.64 16.86
CA ALA A 16 -23.96 20.57 17.14
C ALA A 16 -23.82 20.04 18.58
N ILE A 17 -22.57 19.89 19.07
CA ILE A 17 -22.30 19.52 20.47
C ILE A 17 -22.79 20.61 21.42
N GLY A 18 -22.59 21.90 21.09
CA GLY A 18 -23.10 23.02 21.87
C GLY A 18 -24.63 23.02 21.99
N LEU A 19 -25.34 22.77 20.89
CA LEU A 19 -26.81 22.65 20.86
C LEU A 19 -27.31 21.51 21.74
N PHE A 20 -26.66 20.34 21.65
CA PHE A 20 -26.99 19.20 22.51
C PHE A 20 -26.82 19.52 24.00
N ARG A 21 -25.69 20.15 24.37
CA ARG A 21 -25.45 20.61 25.75
C ARG A 21 -26.53 21.60 26.20
N TYR A 22 -26.89 22.55 25.34
CA TYR A 22 -27.91 23.53 25.64
C TYR A 22 -29.29 22.90 25.85
N GLN A 23 -29.71 22.00 24.96
CA GLN A 23 -30.98 21.28 25.06
C GLN A 23 -31.09 20.48 26.37
N LEU A 24 -29.98 19.89 26.81
CA LEU A 24 -29.90 19.15 28.07
C LEU A 24 -30.06 20.03 29.30
N ILE A 25 -29.46 21.22 29.29
CA ILE A 25 -29.37 22.06 30.50
C ILE A 25 -30.39 23.19 30.55
N ARG A 26 -31.06 23.55 29.45
CA ARG A 26 -31.88 24.78 29.37
C ARG A 26 -32.87 24.94 30.52
N GLU A 27 -33.52 23.85 30.91
CA GLU A 27 -34.49 23.84 32.00
C GLU A 27 -33.77 23.99 33.35
N ALA A 28 -32.79 23.13 33.64
CA ALA A 28 -32.00 23.20 34.88
C ALA A 28 -31.18 24.49 35.03
N ALA A 29 -30.92 25.21 33.94
CA ALA A 29 -30.18 26.47 33.91
C ALA A 29 -31.05 27.69 34.27
N ASP A 30 -32.38 27.58 34.21
CA ASP A 30 -33.32 28.65 34.52
C ASP A 30 -33.06 29.23 35.93
N ALA A 31 -33.11 30.56 36.04
CA ALA A 31 -32.96 31.27 37.30
C ALA A 31 -34.17 31.09 38.23
N ALA A 32 -35.32 30.69 37.69
CA ALA A 32 -36.53 30.41 38.47
C ALA A 32 -36.38 29.20 39.40
N HIS A 33 -35.41 28.32 39.15
CA HIS A 33 -35.21 27.13 39.98
C HIS A 33 -34.33 27.40 41.20
N SER A 34 -34.83 26.98 42.37
CA SER A 34 -34.01 26.92 43.58
C SER A 34 -32.86 25.91 43.42
N THR A 35 -31.82 26.07 44.26
CA THR A 35 -30.68 25.15 44.31
C THR A 35 -31.10 23.68 44.51
N LYS A 36 -32.15 23.45 45.31
CA LYS A 36 -32.68 22.10 45.59
C LYS A 36 -33.40 21.50 44.37
N GLN A 37 -34.24 22.28 43.69
CA GLN A 37 -34.95 21.86 42.46
C GLN A 37 -33.94 21.54 41.35
N ARG A 38 -32.99 22.45 41.09
CA ARG A 38 -31.90 22.23 40.13
C ARG A 38 -31.13 20.95 40.47
N GLY A 39 -30.78 20.76 41.75
CA GLY A 39 -30.06 19.55 42.17
C GLY A 39 -30.84 18.25 41.94
N LYS A 40 -32.18 18.27 42.01
CA LYS A 40 -33.02 17.11 41.66
C LYS A 40 -32.97 16.86 40.15
N MET A 41 -33.19 17.90 39.34
CA MET A 41 -33.16 17.83 37.87
C MET A 41 -31.81 17.32 37.35
N VAL A 42 -30.70 17.85 37.86
CA VAL A 42 -29.35 17.43 37.44
C VAL A 42 -29.08 15.95 37.78
N ARG A 43 -29.55 15.46 38.94
CA ARG A 43 -29.42 14.03 39.29
C ARG A 43 -30.23 13.14 38.36
N GLU A 44 -31.42 13.57 37.99
CA GLU A 44 -32.28 12.87 37.05
C GLU A 44 -31.70 12.88 35.62
N LEU A 45 -31.15 14.00 35.16
CA LEU A 45 -30.43 14.05 33.89
C LEU A 45 -29.20 13.14 33.90
N ALA A 46 -28.47 13.09 35.02
CA ALA A 46 -27.27 12.24 35.14
C ALA A 46 -27.57 10.73 35.23
N SER A 47 -28.78 10.34 35.65
CA SER A 47 -29.16 8.92 35.73
C SER A 47 -29.61 8.35 34.38
N ARG A 48 -30.05 9.22 33.46
CA ARG A 48 -30.53 8.84 32.12
C ARG A 48 -29.40 8.70 31.11
N GLU A 49 -29.67 7.94 30.06
CA GLU A 49 -28.85 7.94 28.85
C GLU A 49 -29.40 8.94 27.83
N HIS A 50 -28.48 9.60 27.15
CA HIS A 50 -28.78 10.61 26.13
C HIS A 50 -28.23 10.16 24.79
N THR A 51 -28.83 10.66 23.71
CA THR A 51 -28.33 10.42 22.36
C THR A 51 -27.59 11.67 21.94
N ASP A 52 -26.29 11.54 21.64
CA ASP A 52 -25.49 12.66 21.16
C ASP A 52 -25.89 13.08 19.73
N PRO A 53 -25.43 14.23 19.22
CA PRO A 53 -25.73 14.68 17.85
C PRO A 53 -25.29 13.74 16.73
N PHE A 54 -24.49 12.72 17.05
CA PHE A 54 -23.92 11.76 16.11
C PHE A 54 -24.47 10.34 16.32
N GLY A 55 -25.56 10.20 17.10
CA GLY A 55 -26.28 8.94 17.32
C GLY A 55 -25.71 8.03 18.40
N GLN A 56 -24.68 8.46 19.14
CA GLN A 56 -24.07 7.67 20.21
C GLN A 56 -24.83 7.82 21.53
N ARG A 57 -25.01 6.70 22.23
CA ARG A 57 -25.60 6.68 23.58
C ARG A 57 -24.54 7.09 24.60
N VAL A 58 -24.81 8.16 25.34
CA VAL A 58 -23.88 8.73 26.32
C VAL A 58 -24.57 8.96 27.66
N ARG A 59 -23.88 8.61 28.75
CA ARG A 59 -24.27 9.00 30.10
C ARG A 59 -23.38 10.15 30.56
N ILE A 60 -24.00 11.26 30.95
CA ILE A 60 -23.28 12.47 31.34
C ILE A 60 -23.26 12.57 32.87
N SER A 61 -22.07 12.77 33.44
CA SER A 61 -21.95 12.92 34.88
C SER A 61 -22.61 14.21 35.38
N ARG A 62 -23.13 14.17 36.61
CA ARG A 62 -23.64 15.36 37.32
C ARG A 62 -22.65 16.53 37.26
N GLN A 63 -21.36 16.26 37.50
CA GLN A 63 -20.31 17.28 37.46
C GLN A 63 -20.21 17.97 36.10
N SER A 64 -20.39 17.23 35.00
CA SER A 64 -20.36 17.80 33.65
C SER A 64 -21.56 18.69 33.39
N ILE A 65 -22.75 18.28 33.82
CA ILE A 65 -23.98 19.08 33.71
C ILE A 65 -23.87 20.36 34.54
N ASP A 66 -23.43 20.25 35.80
CA ASP A 66 -23.21 21.41 36.69
C ASP A 66 -22.17 22.38 36.10
N ARG A 67 -21.12 21.86 35.43
CA ARG A 67 -20.15 22.69 34.71
C ARG A 67 -20.81 23.44 33.55
N TRP A 68 -21.57 22.76 32.69
CA TRP A 68 -22.23 23.40 31.56
C TRP A 68 -23.24 24.47 31.98
N ILE A 69 -23.98 24.27 33.07
CA ILE A 69 -24.87 25.32 33.61
C ILE A 69 -24.08 26.56 34.03
N ARG A 70 -22.93 26.40 34.68
CA ARG A 70 -22.06 27.52 35.05
C ARG A 70 -21.50 28.22 33.82
N ASP A 71 -21.01 27.47 32.84
CA ASP A 71 -20.44 28.00 31.61
C ASP A 71 -21.50 28.79 30.82
N TRP A 72 -22.72 28.26 30.69
CA TRP A 72 -23.85 28.93 30.05
C TRP A 72 -24.25 30.24 30.74
N ARG A 73 -24.30 30.24 32.07
CA ARG A 73 -24.65 31.46 32.83
C ARG A 73 -23.58 32.55 32.71
N ALA A 74 -22.32 32.16 32.55
CA ALA A 74 -21.20 33.10 32.45
C ALA A 74 -20.98 33.62 31.02
N GLY A 75 -21.15 32.78 30.00
CA GLY A 75 -20.75 33.09 28.62
C GLY A 75 -21.75 32.65 27.54
N GLY A 76 -22.99 32.35 27.91
CA GLY A 76 -24.06 32.02 26.97
C GLY A 76 -23.76 30.76 26.15
N PHE A 77 -24.26 30.75 24.89
CA PHE A 77 -24.15 29.59 24.01
C PHE A 77 -22.72 29.26 23.60
N ASP A 78 -21.92 30.28 23.34
CA ASP A 78 -20.55 30.10 22.87
C ASP A 78 -19.70 29.37 23.92
N ALA A 79 -20.00 29.57 25.21
CA ALA A 79 -19.35 28.84 26.31
C ALA A 79 -19.68 27.33 26.33
N LEU A 80 -20.78 26.91 25.70
CA LEU A 80 -21.13 25.49 25.55
C LEU A 80 -20.48 24.84 24.32
N VAL A 81 -20.04 25.63 23.33
CA VAL A 81 -19.38 25.11 22.14
C VAL A 81 -17.98 24.63 22.52
N PRO A 82 -17.60 23.37 22.22
CA PRO A 82 -16.24 22.89 22.47
C PRO A 82 -15.22 23.77 21.73
N ASN A 83 -14.28 24.33 22.47
CA ASN A 83 -13.17 25.05 21.85
C ASN A 83 -12.25 24.05 21.12
N ALA A 84 -11.70 24.49 19.98
CA ALA A 84 -10.69 23.72 19.28
C ALA A 84 -9.50 23.51 20.23
N ARG A 85 -9.08 22.24 20.37
CA ARG A 85 -7.89 21.93 21.15
C ARG A 85 -6.69 22.59 20.49
N GLN A 86 -6.17 23.64 21.10
CA GLN A 86 -4.91 24.25 20.69
C GLN A 86 -3.78 23.30 21.09
N CYS A 87 -3.32 22.49 20.14
CA CYS A 87 -2.07 21.74 20.28
C CYS A 87 -0.98 22.51 19.55
N THR A 88 -0.22 23.33 20.27
CA THR A 88 0.99 23.93 19.71
C THR A 88 1.92 22.79 19.27
N PRO A 89 2.33 22.74 17.99
CA PRO A 89 3.25 21.72 17.54
C PRO A 89 4.57 21.86 18.31
N ARG A 90 5.02 20.77 18.95
CA ARG A 90 6.27 20.74 19.72
C ARG A 90 7.51 20.87 18.83
N THR A 91 7.38 20.62 17.54
CA THR A 91 8.49 20.69 16.58
C THR A 91 8.41 22.01 15.83
N PRO A 92 9.48 22.83 15.82
CA PRO A 92 9.53 24.06 15.04
C PRO A 92 9.27 23.80 13.55
N ALA A 93 8.58 24.73 12.89
CA ALA A 93 8.24 24.61 11.47
C ALA A 93 9.49 24.51 10.59
N GLU A 94 10.50 25.33 10.87
CA GLU A 94 11.79 25.37 10.17
C GLU A 94 12.48 23.99 10.11
N VAL A 95 12.42 23.22 11.22
CA VAL A 95 13.00 21.86 11.28
C VAL A 95 12.25 20.90 10.36
N LEU A 96 10.93 21.02 10.28
CA LEU A 96 10.10 20.19 9.40
C LEU A 96 10.28 20.58 7.94
N GLU A 97 10.46 21.86 7.64
CA GLU A 97 10.76 22.37 6.29
C GLU A 97 12.11 21.86 5.80
N LEU A 98 13.15 21.92 6.64
CA LEU A 98 14.45 21.33 6.33
C LEU A 98 14.34 19.81 6.09
N ALA A 99 13.59 19.10 6.92
CA ALA A 99 13.35 17.67 6.73
C ALA A 99 12.67 17.38 5.38
N VAL A 100 11.72 18.23 4.95
CA VAL A 100 11.04 18.14 3.66
C VAL A 100 12.00 18.43 2.51
N ALA A 101 12.87 19.44 2.63
CA ALA A 101 13.90 19.74 1.64
C ALA A 101 14.83 18.54 1.44
N LEU A 102 15.33 17.95 2.54
CA LEU A 102 16.19 16.75 2.51
C LEU A 102 15.49 15.54 1.87
N ARG A 103 14.18 15.40 2.09
CA ARG A 103 13.37 14.33 1.49
C ARG A 103 13.15 14.54 -0.01
N ARG A 104 12.96 15.78 -0.46
CA ARG A 104 12.77 16.13 -1.87
C ARG A 104 14.06 15.98 -2.68
N GLU A 105 15.20 16.35 -2.10
CA GLU A 105 16.52 16.20 -2.73
C GLU A 105 16.83 14.73 -3.05
N ASN A 106 16.44 13.80 -2.17
CA ASN A 106 16.54 12.37 -2.45
C ASN A 106 15.33 11.61 -1.85
N PRO A 107 14.32 11.26 -2.68
CA PRO A 107 13.12 10.55 -2.24
C PRO A 107 13.37 9.17 -1.63
N GLN A 108 14.53 8.56 -1.85
CA GLN A 108 14.89 7.26 -1.26
C GLN A 108 15.40 7.39 0.18
N ARG A 109 15.73 8.59 0.67
CA ARG A 109 16.23 8.80 2.04
C ARG A 109 15.15 8.47 3.08
N THR A 110 15.37 7.45 3.89
CA THR A 110 14.44 7.07 4.96
C THR A 110 14.29 8.17 6.01
N ALA A 111 13.18 8.16 6.76
CA ALA A 111 12.96 9.10 7.85
C ALA A 111 14.06 8.99 8.93
N ALA A 112 14.54 7.78 9.23
CA ALA A 112 15.71 7.56 10.08
C ALA A 112 16.98 8.26 9.57
N ALA A 113 17.26 8.18 8.26
CA ALA A 113 18.40 8.86 7.66
C ALA A 113 18.29 10.37 7.76
N ILE A 114 17.11 10.93 7.47
CA ILE A 114 16.83 12.37 7.59
C ILE A 114 16.99 12.82 9.05
N ARG A 115 16.46 12.06 10.02
CA ARG A 115 16.62 12.33 11.44
C ARG A 115 18.09 12.41 11.86
N ARG A 116 18.94 11.51 11.35
CA ARG A 116 20.39 11.55 11.60
C ARG A 116 21.02 12.82 11.08
N ILE A 117 20.69 13.24 9.84
CA ILE A 117 21.19 14.48 9.24
C ILE A 117 20.78 15.69 10.09
N LEU A 118 19.50 15.78 10.46
CA LEU A 118 18.99 16.87 11.31
C LEU A 118 19.72 16.94 12.65
N ARG A 119 19.94 15.79 13.29
CA ARG A 119 20.66 15.74 14.57
C ARG A 119 22.12 16.18 14.45
N THR A 120 22.77 15.90 13.33
CA THR A 120 24.14 16.36 13.06
C THR A 120 24.19 17.86 12.77
N GLN A 121 23.23 18.39 12.01
CA GLN A 121 23.23 19.80 11.60
C GLN A 121 22.72 20.75 12.70
N LEU A 122 21.70 20.33 13.45
CA LEU A 122 20.99 21.18 14.42
C LEU A 122 21.23 20.77 15.88
N GLY A 123 22.00 19.70 16.13
CA GLY A 123 22.21 19.12 17.48
C GLY A 123 20.98 18.38 18.04
N TRP A 124 19.81 18.52 17.41
CA TRP A 124 18.56 17.91 17.82
C TRP A 124 17.71 17.51 16.61
N ALA A 125 16.85 16.50 16.77
CA ALA A 125 15.89 16.11 15.74
C ALA A 125 14.60 15.54 16.34
N PRO A 126 13.44 15.76 15.68
CA PRO A 126 12.18 15.14 16.07
C PRO A 126 12.25 13.62 15.92
N ASP A 127 11.32 12.93 16.58
CA ASP A 127 11.21 11.48 16.45
C ASP A 127 10.90 11.06 15.00
N GLU A 128 11.36 9.87 14.63
CA GLU A 128 11.17 9.34 13.29
C GLU A 128 9.69 9.26 12.91
N ARG A 129 8.81 8.86 13.83
CA ARG A 129 7.36 8.79 13.56
C ARG A 129 6.76 10.17 13.28
N THR A 130 7.30 11.23 13.88
CA THR A 130 6.89 12.62 13.60
C THR A 130 7.26 13.01 12.17
N LEU A 131 8.48 12.68 11.73
CA LEU A 131 8.93 12.93 10.36
C LEU A 131 8.10 12.14 9.34
N GLN A 132 7.86 10.85 9.59
CA GLN A 132 7.03 10.01 8.73
C GLN A 132 5.60 10.56 8.58
N ARG A 133 4.98 10.97 9.69
CA ARG A 133 3.65 11.60 9.67
C ARG A 133 3.63 12.90 8.87
N ASN A 134 4.68 13.73 9.02
CA ASN A 134 4.82 14.95 8.25
C ASN A 134 4.93 14.65 6.75
N PHE A 135 5.80 13.71 6.36
CA PHE A 135 5.95 13.30 4.96
C PHE A 135 4.66 12.72 4.40
N HIS A 136 3.95 11.89 5.15
CA HIS A 136 2.68 11.33 4.71
C HIS A 136 1.62 12.41 4.49
N ARG A 137 1.48 13.38 5.40
CA ARG A 137 0.58 14.52 5.26
C ARG A 137 0.87 15.35 4.00
N LEU A 138 2.15 15.48 3.65
CA LEU A 138 2.60 16.23 2.48
C LEU A 138 2.67 15.38 1.19
N GLY A 139 2.22 14.12 1.23
CA GLY A 139 2.28 13.21 0.07
C GLY A 139 3.70 12.78 -0.33
N LEU A 140 4.71 12.98 0.53
CA LEU A 140 6.13 12.64 0.29
C LEU A 140 6.50 11.22 0.71
N THR A 141 5.51 10.34 0.81
CA THR A 141 5.77 8.90 0.94
C THR A 141 6.37 8.41 -0.38
N VAL A 142 7.22 7.38 -0.33
CA VAL A 142 7.69 6.75 -1.57
C VAL A 142 6.46 6.12 -2.22
N ALA A 143 5.69 6.89 -2.97
CA ALA A 143 5.04 6.33 -4.14
C ALA A 143 6.20 5.72 -4.91
N THR A 144 6.14 4.42 -5.14
CA THR A 144 6.98 3.64 -6.04
C THR A 144 7.10 4.40 -7.36
N ALA A 145 8.02 5.36 -7.42
CA ALA A 145 8.49 5.99 -8.62
C ALA A 145 9.22 4.89 -9.38
N GLY A 146 8.46 4.12 -10.14
CA GLY A 146 8.95 2.93 -10.85
C GLY A 146 8.23 1.61 -10.56
N SER A 147 6.96 1.57 -10.13
CA SER A 147 6.17 0.45 -10.66
C SER A 147 5.95 0.77 -12.13
N ALA A 148 6.85 0.28 -12.99
CA ALA A 148 6.60 0.20 -14.42
C ALA A 148 5.16 -0.34 -14.58
N PRO A 149 4.37 0.16 -15.55
CA PRO A 149 3.05 -0.40 -15.81
C PRO A 149 3.23 -1.91 -15.88
N VAL A 150 2.55 -2.61 -14.98
CA VAL A 150 2.49 -4.07 -15.01
C VAL A 150 1.85 -4.36 -16.36
N PHE A 151 2.67 -4.74 -17.35
CA PHE A 151 2.15 -5.26 -18.61
C PHE A 151 1.13 -6.33 -18.21
N GLY A 152 -0.09 -6.23 -18.74
CA GLY A 152 -1.19 -7.12 -18.38
C GLY A 152 -0.78 -8.58 -18.48
N ARG A 153 -1.55 -9.48 -17.86
CA ARG A 153 -1.31 -10.92 -17.98
C ARG A 153 -1.30 -11.30 -19.46
N PHE A 154 -0.13 -11.62 -19.98
CA PHE A 154 0.06 -12.10 -21.34
C PHE A 154 -0.25 -13.59 -21.37
N GLU A 155 -1.01 -14.00 -22.38
CA GLU A 155 -1.33 -15.39 -22.68
C GLU A 155 -1.34 -15.53 -24.20
N ALA A 156 -0.69 -16.57 -24.73
CA ALA A 156 -0.69 -16.90 -26.14
C ALA A 156 -2.12 -17.18 -26.63
N GLU A 157 -2.43 -16.92 -27.90
CA GLU A 157 -3.81 -16.98 -28.42
C GLU A 157 -4.30 -18.43 -28.63
N HIS A 158 -3.40 -19.36 -28.99
CA HIS A 158 -3.72 -20.77 -29.19
C HIS A 158 -2.70 -21.70 -28.52
N PRO A 159 -3.08 -22.96 -28.21
CA PRO A 159 -2.12 -23.98 -27.78
C PRO A 159 -0.99 -24.13 -28.80
N HIS A 160 0.23 -24.31 -28.30
CA HIS A 160 1.47 -24.46 -29.07
C HIS A 160 2.01 -23.21 -29.77
N ASP A 161 1.38 -22.04 -29.59
CA ASP A 161 1.88 -20.76 -30.10
C ASP A 161 3.13 -20.28 -29.33
N LEU A 162 3.20 -20.56 -28.02
CA LEU A 162 4.34 -20.21 -27.18
C LEU A 162 4.59 -21.27 -26.09
N TRP A 163 5.85 -21.68 -25.97
CA TRP A 163 6.32 -22.54 -24.91
C TRP A 163 7.36 -21.80 -24.07
N THR A 164 7.20 -21.88 -22.74
CA THR A 164 8.16 -21.33 -21.78
C THR A 164 8.92 -22.48 -21.14
N GLY A 165 10.25 -22.41 -21.20
CA GLY A 165 11.15 -23.39 -20.58
C GLY A 165 11.92 -22.76 -19.43
N ASP A 166 12.06 -23.49 -18.32
CA ASP A 166 12.93 -23.10 -17.21
C ASP A 166 13.80 -24.28 -16.74
N ALA A 167 14.94 -23.94 -16.13
CA ALA A 167 15.92 -24.90 -15.63
C ALA A 167 16.31 -24.56 -14.19
N LEU A 168 16.11 -25.53 -13.29
CA LEU A 168 16.44 -25.40 -11.87
C LEU A 168 17.62 -26.31 -11.50
N HIS A 169 18.50 -25.84 -10.62
CA HIS A 169 19.50 -26.70 -9.99
C HIS A 169 18.81 -27.70 -9.05
N GLY A 170 18.98 -28.99 -9.31
CA GLY A 170 18.42 -30.07 -8.50
C GLY A 170 19.35 -30.51 -7.38
N ILE A 171 18.91 -31.53 -6.63
CA ILE A 171 19.71 -32.19 -5.59
C ILE A 171 20.95 -32.84 -6.19
N ARG A 172 22.08 -32.85 -5.46
CA ARG A 172 23.28 -33.54 -5.94
C ARG A 172 23.10 -35.05 -5.77
N ILE A 173 23.28 -35.81 -6.84
CA ILE A 173 23.21 -37.29 -6.82
C ILE A 173 24.63 -37.81 -7.10
N ALA A 174 25.14 -38.69 -6.24
CA ALA A 174 26.50 -39.22 -6.33
C ALA A 174 27.57 -38.11 -6.52
N ALA A 175 27.46 -37.04 -5.72
CA ALA A 175 28.29 -35.82 -5.79
C ALA A 175 28.24 -35.04 -7.12
N ARG A 176 27.41 -35.44 -8.10
CA ARG A 176 27.23 -34.72 -9.37
C ARG A 176 26.11 -33.70 -9.26
N LYS A 177 26.28 -32.55 -9.92
CA LYS A 177 25.21 -31.55 -10.08
C LYS A 177 24.10 -32.15 -10.95
N THR A 178 22.85 -31.93 -10.59
CA THR A 178 21.70 -32.27 -11.42
C THR A 178 20.95 -30.99 -11.81
N TYR A 179 20.28 -31.05 -12.93
CA TYR A 179 19.45 -29.97 -13.45
C TYR A 179 18.07 -30.54 -13.76
N LEU A 180 17.03 -29.86 -13.30
CA LEU A 180 15.65 -30.13 -13.66
C LEU A 180 15.26 -29.16 -14.78
N PHE A 181 14.75 -29.69 -15.88
CA PHE A 181 14.18 -28.90 -16.97
C PHE A 181 12.67 -29.14 -17.03
N ALA A 182 11.91 -28.05 -17.21
CA ALA A 182 10.47 -28.10 -17.40
C ALA A 182 10.08 -27.18 -18.56
N PHE A 183 9.11 -27.63 -19.37
CA PHE A 183 8.52 -26.83 -20.45
C PHE A 183 7.02 -26.77 -20.26
N LEU A 184 6.47 -25.57 -20.41
CA LEU A 184 5.07 -25.28 -20.22
C LEU A 184 4.52 -24.53 -21.43
N ASP A 185 3.42 -25.01 -21.98
CA ASP A 185 2.65 -24.32 -23.01
C ASP A 185 1.90 -23.13 -22.40
N ASP A 186 2.08 -21.93 -22.95
CA ASP A 186 1.59 -20.71 -22.32
C ASP A 186 0.05 -20.59 -22.35
N HIS A 187 -0.62 -21.03 -23.42
CA HIS A 187 -2.09 -20.98 -23.51
C HIS A 187 -2.75 -22.12 -22.72
N SER A 188 -2.38 -23.37 -22.95
CA SER A 188 -3.03 -24.51 -22.28
C SER A 188 -2.55 -24.75 -20.84
N ARG A 189 -1.47 -24.08 -20.42
CA ARG A 189 -0.74 -24.33 -19.16
C ARG A 189 -0.29 -25.79 -19.01
N CYS A 190 -0.27 -26.54 -20.11
CA CYS A 190 0.12 -27.94 -20.11
C CYS A 190 1.64 -28.06 -19.93
N CYS A 191 2.06 -28.89 -18.98
CA CYS A 191 3.44 -29.33 -18.83
C CYS A 191 3.51 -30.81 -19.27
N PRO A 192 3.86 -31.10 -20.53
CA PRO A 192 3.83 -32.47 -21.03
C PRO A 192 5.06 -33.29 -20.61
N ALA A 193 6.12 -32.65 -20.10
CA ALA A 193 7.32 -33.33 -19.65
C ALA A 193 8.15 -32.50 -18.66
N THR A 194 8.65 -33.17 -17.61
CA THR A 194 9.79 -32.70 -16.82
C THR A 194 10.93 -33.71 -16.97
N GLY A 195 12.17 -33.22 -17.08
CA GLY A 195 13.34 -34.06 -17.35
C GLY A 195 14.53 -33.67 -16.47
N GLY A 196 15.18 -34.65 -15.86
CA GLY A 196 16.42 -34.45 -15.11
C GLY A 196 17.64 -34.76 -15.98
N ALA A 197 18.68 -33.94 -15.90
CA ALA A 197 19.96 -34.23 -16.56
C ALA A 197 21.16 -33.97 -15.64
N MET A 198 22.21 -34.78 -15.81
CA MET A 198 23.53 -34.52 -15.24
C MET A 198 24.47 -33.93 -16.30
N PRO A 199 25.56 -33.25 -15.89
CA PRO A 199 26.62 -32.86 -16.80
C PRO A 199 27.19 -34.07 -17.56
N GLY A 200 27.21 -33.97 -18.89
CA GLY A 200 27.80 -34.97 -19.79
C GLY A 200 26.87 -36.13 -20.20
N THR A 201 25.66 -36.23 -19.63
CA THR A 201 24.63 -37.19 -20.08
C THR A 201 23.72 -36.57 -21.13
N ARG A 202 23.28 -37.37 -22.11
CA ARG A 202 22.21 -36.96 -23.04
C ARG A 202 20.93 -36.80 -22.20
N CYS A 203 20.16 -35.74 -22.45
CA CYS A 203 18.85 -35.58 -21.82
C CYS A 203 17.93 -36.65 -22.42
N ASP A 204 17.67 -37.72 -21.67
CA ASP A 204 16.73 -38.76 -22.10
C ASP A 204 15.32 -38.29 -21.75
N TRP A 205 14.68 -37.60 -22.70
CA TRP A 205 13.24 -37.36 -22.62
C TRP A 205 12.51 -38.66 -22.96
N PRO A 206 11.57 -39.13 -22.12
CA PRO A 206 10.84 -40.34 -22.41
C PRO A 206 10.08 -40.20 -23.74
N PRO A 207 10.05 -41.24 -24.60
CA PRO A 207 9.45 -41.17 -25.93
C PRO A 207 7.95 -40.82 -25.93
N ARG A 208 7.24 -40.99 -24.80
CA ARG A 208 5.85 -40.52 -24.64
C ARG A 208 5.71 -38.99 -24.75
N CYS A 209 6.77 -38.22 -24.50
CA CYS A 209 6.78 -36.76 -24.63
C CYS A 209 6.95 -36.29 -26.09
N ALA A 210 7.56 -37.12 -26.95
CA ALA A 210 7.79 -36.77 -28.36
C ALA A 210 6.49 -36.70 -29.18
N GLN A 211 5.41 -37.39 -28.76
CA GLN A 211 4.12 -37.38 -29.46
C GLN A 211 3.32 -36.07 -29.29
N ARG A 212 3.72 -35.20 -28.35
CA ARG A 212 3.07 -33.88 -28.10
C ARG A 212 3.95 -32.69 -28.52
N TRP A 213 5.13 -32.93 -29.05
CA TRP A 213 6.02 -31.88 -29.55
C TRP A 213 5.69 -31.56 -31.02
N PRO A 214 5.72 -30.29 -31.44
CA PRO A 214 5.57 -29.94 -32.85
C PRO A 214 6.76 -30.47 -33.67
N PRO A 215 6.54 -30.85 -34.95
CA PRO A 215 7.62 -31.30 -35.84
C PRO A 215 8.64 -30.16 -36.09
N ALA A 216 9.92 -30.54 -36.11
CA ALA A 216 11.14 -29.72 -36.09
C ALA A 216 11.10 -28.37 -36.87
N VAL A 217 11.58 -27.27 -36.25
CA VAL A 217 11.76 -25.94 -36.88
C VAL A 217 13.08 -25.26 -36.44
N SER A 218 13.66 -24.44 -37.34
CA SER A 218 15.05 -23.92 -37.34
C SER A 218 15.23 -22.54 -36.64
N PRO A 219 16.43 -22.18 -36.08
CA PRO A 219 16.60 -21.07 -35.12
C PRO A 219 16.86 -19.65 -35.69
N ARG A 220 16.43 -18.60 -34.97
CA ARG A 220 17.07 -17.25 -34.96
C ARG A 220 17.24 -16.70 -33.53
N ARG A 221 18.30 -15.91 -33.30
CA ARG A 221 18.70 -15.29 -32.02
C ARG A 221 17.81 -14.11 -31.63
N SER A 222 17.42 -14.03 -30.36
CA SER A 222 17.02 -12.78 -29.69
C SER A 222 18.03 -12.37 -28.62
N THR A 223 18.19 -11.07 -28.44
CA THR A 223 19.23 -10.39 -27.67
C THR A 223 18.75 -10.08 -26.26
N SER A 224 18.75 -11.06 -25.35
CA SER A 224 18.62 -10.78 -23.91
C SER A 224 19.21 -11.90 -23.06
N THR A 225 20.54 -12.00 -23.03
CA THR A 225 21.22 -12.77 -21.98
C THR A 225 22.59 -12.17 -21.72
N ALA A 226 22.57 -11.07 -20.96
CA ALA A 226 23.74 -10.43 -20.37
C ALA A 226 23.83 -10.82 -18.89
N ALA A 227 24.05 -12.10 -18.59
CA ALA A 227 24.55 -12.56 -17.29
C ALA A 227 25.06 -14.00 -17.45
N GLN A 228 26.18 -14.33 -16.80
CA GLN A 228 26.79 -15.67 -16.73
C GLN A 228 27.58 -16.14 -17.96
N ARG A 229 28.63 -15.40 -18.34
CA ARG A 229 29.59 -15.83 -19.38
C ARG A 229 30.83 -16.59 -18.90
N SER A 230 31.09 -16.77 -17.60
CA SER A 230 32.44 -17.21 -17.16
C SER A 230 32.61 -18.64 -16.64
N SER A 231 31.58 -19.49 -16.50
CA SER A 231 31.78 -20.83 -15.88
C SER A 231 31.15 -22.03 -16.61
N MET A 232 30.46 -21.84 -17.74
CA MET A 232 29.58 -22.89 -18.30
C MET A 232 29.94 -23.30 -19.74
N ARG A 233 31.22 -23.56 -20.01
CA ARG A 233 31.65 -24.18 -21.28
C ARG A 233 31.40 -25.68 -21.22
N GLY A 234 30.24 -26.13 -21.72
CA GLY A 234 30.00 -27.56 -21.97
C GLY A 234 28.53 -27.95 -21.99
N CYS A 235 27.78 -27.63 -20.94
CA CYS A 235 26.38 -28.06 -20.83
C CYS A 235 25.39 -27.06 -21.46
N TYR A 236 25.65 -25.76 -21.33
CA TYR A 236 24.78 -24.73 -21.90
C TYR A 236 24.86 -24.66 -23.43
N ALA A 237 25.99 -24.93 -24.07
CA ALA A 237 26.06 -24.85 -25.53
C ALA A 237 25.23 -25.93 -26.26
N ARG A 238 24.86 -27.03 -25.60
CA ARG A 238 23.95 -28.05 -26.16
C ARG A 238 22.54 -27.97 -25.59
N ALA A 239 22.38 -27.66 -24.30
CA ALA A 239 21.06 -27.46 -23.70
C ALA A 239 20.41 -26.13 -24.16
N LEU A 240 21.16 -25.03 -24.25
CA LEU A 240 20.65 -23.76 -24.77
C LEU A 240 20.49 -23.76 -26.31
N ASN A 241 21.27 -24.57 -27.04
CA ASN A 241 20.97 -24.81 -28.46
C ASN A 241 19.69 -25.63 -28.68
N LEU A 242 19.20 -26.33 -27.64
CA LEU A 242 17.90 -27.00 -27.66
C LEU A 242 16.77 -26.16 -27.06
N VAL A 243 17.07 -25.12 -26.27
CA VAL A 243 16.07 -24.38 -25.47
C VAL A 243 15.91 -22.90 -25.86
N CYS A 244 16.81 -22.30 -26.64
CA CYS A 244 16.71 -20.87 -27.02
C CYS A 244 16.16 -20.57 -28.43
N ALA A 245 15.27 -21.39 -29.01
CA ALA A 245 14.76 -21.08 -30.36
C ALA A 245 13.37 -21.61 -30.66
N LEU A 246 12.31 -20.91 -30.24
CA LEU A 246 10.94 -21.17 -30.73
C LEU A 246 10.18 -19.84 -30.86
N PHE A 247 10.19 -19.25 -32.06
CA PHE A 247 9.25 -18.19 -32.47
C PHE A 247 8.95 -18.36 -33.96
N ILE A 248 7.71 -18.69 -34.32
CA ILE A 248 7.24 -18.71 -35.72
C ILE A 248 6.22 -17.58 -35.87
N ARG A 249 6.53 -16.58 -36.69
CA ARG A 249 5.50 -15.72 -37.29
C ARG A 249 5.08 -16.38 -38.59
N ARG A 250 3.82 -16.81 -38.74
CA ARG A 250 3.29 -17.23 -40.05
C ARG A 250 3.36 -16.01 -40.98
N HIS A 251 4.24 -16.05 -41.98
CA HIS A 251 4.15 -15.19 -43.14
C HIS A 251 2.93 -15.64 -43.96
N THR A 252 1.76 -15.06 -43.72
CA THR A 252 0.70 -15.07 -44.72
C THR A 252 0.98 -13.93 -45.69
N GLY A 253 1.55 -14.27 -46.85
CA GLY A 253 1.61 -13.39 -48.00
C GLY A 253 0.22 -12.92 -48.41
N ARG A 254 0.18 -11.68 -48.91
CA ARG A 254 -0.95 -11.01 -49.55
C ARG A 254 -1.70 -11.91 -50.55
N ARG A 255 -3.03 -11.99 -50.39
CA ARG A 255 -4.13 -11.76 -51.35
C ARG A 255 -5.41 -11.96 -50.51
N ALA A 256 -6.30 -10.99 -50.33
CA ALA A 256 -7.06 -10.35 -51.38
C ALA A 256 -7.36 -8.87 -51.05
N GLY A 257 -7.15 -8.01 -52.04
CA GLY A 257 -7.87 -6.76 -52.15
C GLY A 257 -9.15 -7.01 -52.95
N ALA A 258 -10.23 -6.36 -52.50
CA ALA A 258 -11.39 -5.89 -53.24
C ALA A 258 -11.47 -6.25 -54.75
N ARG A 259 -12.37 -7.16 -55.11
CA ARG A 259 -13.74 -6.91 -55.63
C ARG A 259 -14.41 -8.25 -55.91
#